data_AF-A0A356E2Q1-F1
#
_entry.id   AF-A0A356E2Q1-F1
#
_cell.length_a   1.000
_cell.length_b   1.000
_cell.length_c   1.000
_cell.angle_alpha   90.00
_cell.angle_beta   90.00
_cell.angle_gamma   90.00
#
_symmetry.space_group_name_H-M   'P 1'
#
loop_
_entity.id
_entity.type
_entity.pdbx_description
1 polymer ?
#
loop_
_entity_poly.entity_id
_entity_poly.type
_entity_poly.pdbx_seq_one_letter_code
_entity_poly.pdbx_strand_id
1 'polypeptide(L)'
;VETDIEQYDPNVVAGFFTWDTSPQEYNREIDIEFAAWGQRDGTKFQYVVQPYTDSSRIFVFKPELNGTATTHRIVWTKEGVAFSSYHGNVDPDLQESDAMRIARWTYPAAPTPGRVRFRINFWLYQGNAPLRPAHMVITAFSFEPL
;
A
#
# COMPACT_ATOMS: atom_id res chain seq x y z
N VAL A 1 4.02 -3.74 -9.28
CA VAL A 1 5.16 -3.85 -8.33
C VAL A 1 5.65 -5.28 -8.36
N GLU A 2 6.94 -5.48 -8.58
CA GLU A 2 7.56 -6.80 -8.51
C GLU A 2 8.51 -6.86 -7.33
N THR A 3 8.27 -7.81 -6.43
CA THR A 3 9.07 -8.02 -5.22
C THR A 3 8.79 -9.38 -4.60
N ASP A 4 9.81 -9.97 -3.97
CA ASP A 4 9.67 -11.19 -3.18
C ASP A 4 9.29 -10.85 -1.72
N ILE A 5 8.01 -10.56 -1.49
CA ILE A 5 7.51 -10.14 -0.17
C ILE A 5 7.59 -11.23 0.88
N GLU A 6 7.62 -12.51 0.48
CA GLU A 6 7.74 -13.64 1.40
C GLU A 6 9.16 -13.74 1.96
N GLN A 7 10.16 -13.24 1.21
CA GLN A 7 11.56 -13.19 1.63
C GLN A 7 11.97 -11.86 2.27
N TYR A 8 11.05 -10.89 2.40
CA TYR A 8 11.35 -9.63 3.08
C TYR A 8 11.79 -9.88 4.53
N ASP A 9 12.93 -9.26 4.89
CA ASP A 9 13.37 -9.20 6.27
C ASP A 9 12.33 -8.45 7.12
N PRO A 10 12.14 -8.81 8.40
CA PRO A 10 11.21 -8.12 9.29
C PRO A 10 11.34 -6.58 9.31
N ASN A 11 12.53 -6.05 9.03
CA ASN A 11 12.81 -4.63 9.06
C ASN A 11 12.60 -3.92 7.71
N VAL A 12 12.25 -4.62 6.64
CA VAL A 12 12.02 -3.98 5.34
C VAL A 12 10.61 -3.42 5.28
N VAL A 13 10.48 -2.17 4.85
CA VAL A 13 9.19 -1.49 4.65
C VAL A 13 9.15 -0.90 3.24
N ALA A 14 8.12 -1.27 2.49
CA ALA A 14 7.74 -0.61 1.25
C ALA A 14 6.45 0.18 1.47
N GLY A 15 6.45 1.47 1.11
CA GLY A 15 5.28 2.35 1.25
C GLY A 15 4.91 3.01 -0.08
N PHE A 16 3.60 3.06 -0.35
CA PHE A 16 3.00 3.72 -1.50
C PHE A 16 1.85 4.58 -0.99
N PHE A 17 2.03 5.90 -1.04
CA PHE A 17 1.18 6.75 -0.21
C PHE A 17 0.98 8.15 -0.76
N THR A 18 -0.12 8.77 -0.34
CA THR A 18 -0.36 10.20 -0.52
C THR A 18 0.29 11.01 0.60
N TRP A 19 0.81 12.21 0.30
CA TRP A 19 1.33 13.11 1.32
C TRP A 19 1.15 14.59 0.95
N ASP A 20 0.54 15.36 1.84
CA ASP A 20 0.49 16.82 1.81
C ASP A 20 1.57 17.43 2.72
N THR A 21 2.12 18.56 2.29
CA THR A 21 2.96 19.43 3.14
C THR A 21 2.21 20.01 4.35
N SER A 22 0.89 20.15 4.27
CA SER A 22 0.04 20.60 5.36
C SER A 22 -0.25 19.46 6.33
N PRO A 23 -0.06 19.63 7.66
CA PRO A 23 -0.31 18.57 8.64
C PRO A 23 -1.79 18.32 8.92
N GLN A 24 -2.69 19.08 8.28
CA GLN A 24 -4.13 18.88 8.41
C GLN A 24 -4.53 17.46 7.99
N GLU A 25 -5.48 16.87 8.71
CA GLU A 25 -6.00 15.53 8.42
C GLU A 25 -4.86 14.50 8.26
N TYR A 26 -3.84 14.59 9.12
CA TYR A 26 -2.69 13.69 9.11
C TYR A 26 -2.00 13.68 7.75
N ASN A 27 -1.66 14.88 7.27
CA ASN A 27 -1.04 15.07 5.96
C ASN A 27 -1.87 14.56 4.78
N ARG A 28 -3.17 14.29 4.97
CA ARG A 28 -4.04 13.64 3.97
C ARG A 28 -3.41 12.34 3.45
N GLU A 29 -2.80 11.61 4.37
CA GLU A 29 -2.02 10.41 4.09
C GLU A 29 -2.92 9.17 4.01
N ILE A 30 -2.76 8.47 2.90
CA ILE A 30 -3.48 7.26 2.52
C ILE A 30 -2.40 6.30 2.03
N ASP A 31 -2.27 5.17 2.71
CA ASP A 31 -1.13 4.28 2.54
C ASP A 31 -1.55 2.91 2.04
N ILE A 32 -0.70 2.35 1.18
CA ILE A 32 -0.53 0.91 1.02
C ILE A 32 0.90 0.61 1.48
N GLU A 33 1.06 -0.31 2.42
CA GLU A 33 2.39 -0.66 2.95
C GLU A 33 2.61 -2.17 3.01
N PHE A 34 3.82 -2.61 2.68
CA PHE A 34 4.27 -3.99 2.82
C PHE A 34 5.35 -4.02 3.89
N ALA A 35 5.05 -4.61 5.03
CA ALA A 35 5.98 -4.69 6.14
C ALA A 35 5.62 -5.79 7.12
N ALA A 36 6.61 -6.29 7.83
CA ALA A 36 6.40 -7.08 9.04
C ALA A 36 6.61 -6.24 10.33
N TRP A 37 7.08 -5.00 10.21
CA TRP A 37 7.29 -4.07 11.34
C TRP A 37 8.14 -4.67 12.48
N GLY A 38 9.23 -5.35 12.11
CA GLY A 38 10.14 -6.04 13.02
C GLY A 38 9.63 -7.39 13.53
N GLN A 39 8.40 -7.80 13.19
CA GLN A 39 7.83 -9.08 13.61
C GLN A 39 8.32 -10.23 12.71
N ARG A 40 8.45 -11.42 13.31
CA ARG A 40 8.95 -12.62 12.62
C ARG A 40 7.86 -13.50 12.00
N ASP A 41 6.61 -13.03 12.02
CA ASP A 41 5.46 -13.77 11.50
C ASP A 41 5.18 -13.49 10.01
N GLY A 42 6.11 -12.79 9.36
CA GLY A 42 6.11 -12.51 7.92
C GLY A 42 5.49 -11.17 7.56
N THR A 43 5.81 -10.72 6.35
CA THR A 43 5.31 -9.48 5.76
C THR A 43 3.80 -9.52 5.60
N LYS A 44 3.14 -8.43 5.98
CA LYS A 44 1.71 -8.19 5.76
C LYS A 44 1.56 -6.99 4.84
N PHE A 45 0.42 -6.95 4.16
CA PHE A 45 -0.03 -5.75 3.48
C PHE A 45 -0.99 -5.01 4.41
N GLN A 46 -0.91 -3.69 4.40
CA GLN A 46 -1.89 -2.85 5.08
C GLN A 46 -2.37 -1.73 4.19
N TYR A 47 -3.65 -1.45 4.30
CA TYR A 47 -4.27 -0.23 3.78
C TYR A 47 -4.54 0.69 4.96
N VAL A 48 -4.18 1.95 4.84
CA VAL A 48 -4.32 2.92 5.93
C VAL A 48 -4.91 4.21 5.39
N VAL A 49 -5.83 4.81 6.12
CA VAL A 49 -6.16 6.23 5.99
C VAL A 49 -5.75 6.88 7.31
N GLN A 50 -4.65 7.62 7.37
CA GLN A 50 -4.07 8.03 8.66
C GLN A 50 -5.07 8.79 9.56
N PRO A 51 -5.09 8.55 10.89
CA PRO A 51 -4.03 7.89 11.66
C PRO A 51 -4.25 6.38 11.81
N TYR A 52 -3.16 5.61 11.71
CA TYR A 52 -3.16 4.15 11.89
C TYR A 52 -3.58 3.68 13.31
N THR A 53 -3.56 4.57 14.30
CA THR A 53 -3.92 4.25 15.70
C THR A 53 -5.41 3.97 15.89
N ASP A 54 -6.25 4.38 14.94
CA ASP A 54 -7.66 4.03 14.92
C ASP A 54 -7.84 2.74 14.10
N SER A 55 -8.29 1.67 14.77
CA SER A 55 -8.47 0.35 14.14
C SER A 55 -9.52 0.33 13.03
N SER A 56 -10.41 1.33 12.96
CA SER A 56 -11.37 1.46 11.86
C SER A 56 -10.74 2.00 10.57
N ARG A 57 -9.50 2.52 10.65
CA ARG A 57 -8.80 3.21 9.57
C ARG A 57 -7.65 2.40 8.97
N ILE A 58 -7.46 1.17 9.45
CA ILE A 58 -6.41 0.28 8.99
C ILE A 58 -7.00 -1.11 8.70
N PHE A 59 -6.62 -1.66 7.54
CA PHE A 59 -6.95 -3.02 7.15
C PHE A 59 -5.67 -3.78 6.87
N VAL A 60 -5.32 -4.74 7.72
CA VAL A 60 -4.10 -5.56 7.62
C VAL A 60 -4.46 -6.96 7.15
N PHE A 61 -3.74 -7.49 6.17
CA PHE A 61 -3.95 -8.82 5.65
C PHE A 61 -2.62 -9.48 5.24
N LYS A 62 -2.59 -10.81 5.28
CA LYS A 62 -1.49 -11.58 4.73
C LYS A 62 -1.71 -11.74 3.22
N PRO A 63 -0.81 -11.26 2.37
CA PRO A 63 -0.94 -11.43 0.93
C PRO A 63 -0.53 -12.88 0.57
N GLU A 64 -1.49 -13.77 0.37
CA GLU A 64 -1.23 -15.14 -0.10
C GLU A 64 -0.89 -15.11 -1.60
N LEU A 65 0.35 -14.73 -1.95
CA LEU A 65 0.74 -14.44 -3.33
C LEU A 65 1.01 -15.68 -4.19
N ASN A 66 0.54 -15.63 -5.44
CA ASN A 66 0.97 -16.52 -6.51
C ASN A 66 1.93 -15.77 -7.44
N GLY A 67 3.24 -15.81 -7.11
CA GLY A 67 4.29 -15.06 -7.79
C GLY A 67 4.65 -13.73 -7.11
N THR A 68 5.53 -12.96 -7.74
CA THR A 68 6.14 -11.74 -7.15
C THR A 68 5.56 -10.44 -7.70
N ALA A 69 4.80 -10.49 -8.79
CA ALA A 69 4.18 -9.33 -9.42
C ALA A 69 2.81 -9.04 -8.79
N THR A 70 2.53 -7.77 -8.57
CA THR A 70 1.27 -7.27 -7.99
C THR A 70 0.87 -5.91 -8.58
N THR A 71 -0.43 -5.64 -8.68
CA THR A 71 -0.99 -4.32 -9.02
C THR A 71 -1.74 -3.78 -7.82
N HIS A 72 -1.60 -2.49 -7.51
CA HIS A 72 -2.25 -1.81 -6.39
C HIS A 72 -2.95 -0.54 -6.86
N ARG A 73 -4.13 -0.28 -6.30
CA ARG A 73 -4.95 0.89 -6.64
C ARG A 73 -5.49 1.55 -5.38
N ILE A 74 -5.45 2.88 -5.39
CA ILE A 74 -6.19 3.75 -4.48
C ILE A 74 -7.16 4.56 -5.33
N VAL A 75 -8.44 4.54 -4.98
CA VAL A 75 -9.47 5.42 -5.52
C VAL A 75 -9.90 6.35 -4.40
N TRP A 76 -9.63 7.64 -4.54
CA TRP A 76 -9.98 8.66 -3.56
C TRP A 76 -11.05 9.57 -4.16
N THR A 77 -12.25 9.55 -3.59
CA THR A 77 -13.37 10.42 -3.96
C THR A 77 -13.84 11.22 -2.75
N LYS A 78 -14.84 12.09 -2.94
CA LYS A 78 -15.49 12.80 -1.83
C LYS A 78 -16.28 11.87 -0.90
N GLU A 79 -16.70 10.70 -1.39
CA GLU A 79 -17.47 9.70 -0.64
C GLU A 79 -16.59 8.79 0.21
N GLY A 80 -15.30 8.65 -0.11
CA GLY A 80 -14.42 7.74 0.61
C GLY A 80 -13.15 7.37 -0.15
N VAL A 81 -12.45 6.38 0.41
CA VAL A 81 -11.25 5.80 -0.17
C VAL A 81 -11.49 4.32 -0.40
N ALA A 82 -11.20 3.84 -1.60
CA ALA A 82 -11.22 2.41 -1.93
C ALA A 82 -9.81 1.94 -2.30
N PHE A 83 -9.47 0.76 -1.80
CA PHE A 83 -8.21 0.09 -2.06
C PHE A 83 -8.47 -1.23 -2.77
N SER A 84 -7.61 -1.57 -3.71
CA SER A 84 -7.54 -2.92 -4.26
C SER A 84 -6.11 -3.35 -4.56
N SER A 85 -5.84 -4.63 -4.35
CA SER A 85 -4.59 -5.29 -4.72
C SER A 85 -4.89 -6.53 -5.52
N TYR A 86 -4.04 -6.82 -6.51
CA TYR A 86 -4.19 -7.93 -7.45
C TYR A 86 -2.86 -8.66 -7.63
N HIS A 87 -2.94 -9.96 -7.92
CA HIS A 87 -1.80 -10.74 -8.40
C HIS A 87 -1.47 -10.35 -9.85
N GLY A 88 -0.18 -10.35 -10.17
CA GLY A 88 0.32 -10.08 -11.51
C GLY A 88 0.25 -8.61 -11.91
N ASN A 89 0.68 -8.34 -13.15
CA ASN A 89 0.53 -7.05 -13.79
C ASN A 89 -0.82 -7.04 -14.52
N VAL A 90 -1.84 -6.52 -13.85
CA VAL A 90 -3.20 -6.39 -14.40
C VAL A 90 -3.59 -4.93 -14.56
N ASP A 91 -4.53 -4.68 -15.46
CA ASP A 91 -5.25 -3.41 -15.55
C ASP A 91 -6.47 -3.47 -14.60
N PRO A 92 -6.50 -2.65 -13.53
CA PRO A 92 -7.56 -2.73 -12.52
C PRO A 92 -8.93 -2.21 -13.00
N ASP A 93 -9.02 -1.61 -14.19
CA ASP A 93 -10.29 -1.17 -14.79
C ASP A 93 -10.95 -2.26 -15.64
N LEU A 94 -10.22 -3.33 -15.97
CA LEU A 94 -10.75 -4.49 -16.66
C LEU A 94 -11.49 -5.44 -15.70
N GLN A 95 -12.66 -5.92 -16.09
CA GLN A 95 -13.50 -6.78 -15.26
C GLN A 95 -12.82 -8.13 -14.95
N GLU A 96 -12.10 -8.68 -15.91
CA GLU A 96 -11.36 -9.94 -15.78
C GLU A 96 -10.28 -9.89 -14.68
N SER A 97 -9.77 -8.70 -14.34
CA SER A 97 -8.78 -8.52 -13.27
C SER A 97 -9.34 -8.88 -11.90
N ASP A 98 -10.67 -8.91 -11.71
CA ASP A 98 -11.26 -9.33 -10.43
C ASP A 98 -10.94 -10.78 -10.08
N ALA A 99 -10.67 -11.63 -11.08
CA ALA A 99 -10.21 -13.00 -10.87
C ALA A 99 -8.82 -13.08 -10.22
N MET A 100 -8.02 -12.01 -10.32
CA MET A 100 -6.68 -11.89 -9.74
C MET A 100 -6.67 -11.12 -8.42
N ARG A 101 -7.83 -10.74 -7.87
CA ARG A 101 -7.92 -9.90 -6.68
C ARG A 101 -7.38 -10.60 -5.43
N ILE A 102 -6.42 -9.95 -4.77
CA ILE A 102 -5.88 -10.34 -3.46
C ILE A 102 -6.81 -9.85 -2.35
N ALA A 103 -7.08 -8.54 -2.34
CA ALA A 103 -7.83 -7.90 -1.28
C ALA A 103 -8.46 -6.60 -1.78
N ARG A 104 -9.58 -6.23 -1.15
CA ARG A 104 -10.22 -4.93 -1.31
C ARG A 104 -10.70 -4.41 0.03
N TRP A 105 -10.70 -3.09 0.19
CA TRP A 105 -11.21 -2.43 1.38
C TRP A 105 -11.69 -1.04 1.03
N THR A 106 -12.71 -0.56 1.74
CA THR A 106 -13.25 0.78 1.56
C THR A 106 -13.38 1.47 2.90
N TYR A 107 -12.98 2.72 2.96
CA TYR A 107 -13.14 3.58 4.12
C TYR A 107 -14.08 4.76 3.76
N PRO A 108 -15.20 4.96 4.49
CA PRO A 108 -16.27 5.88 4.08
C PRO A 108 -16.02 7.35 4.43
N ALA A 109 -14.79 7.73 4.81
CA ALA A 109 -14.43 9.10 5.14
C ALA A 109 -13.08 9.45 4.52
N ALA A 110 -13.10 10.16 3.40
CA ALA A 110 -11.86 10.58 2.77
C ALA A 110 -11.36 11.91 3.37
N PRO A 111 -10.03 12.13 3.42
CA PRO A 111 -9.48 13.46 3.68
C PRO A 111 -10.01 14.47 2.64
N THR A 112 -10.05 15.74 3.00
CA THR A 112 -10.38 16.79 2.04
C THR A 112 -9.28 16.95 0.97
N PRO A 113 -9.60 17.40 -0.26
CA PRO A 113 -8.57 17.70 -1.26
C PRO A 113 -7.52 18.69 -0.75
N GLY A 114 -6.26 18.49 -1.15
CA GLY A 114 -5.13 19.31 -0.75
C GLY A 114 -4.02 19.34 -1.79
N ARG A 115 -2.82 19.76 -1.40
CA ARG A 115 -1.63 19.77 -2.29
C ARG A 115 -0.88 18.44 -2.20
N VAL A 116 -1.66 17.36 -2.28
CA VAL A 116 -1.22 16.00 -2.09
C VAL A 116 -0.35 15.56 -3.26
N ARG A 117 0.71 14.79 -2.97
CA ARG A 117 1.50 14.08 -3.97
C ARG A 117 1.56 12.61 -3.62
N PHE A 118 1.56 11.76 -4.63
CA PHE A 118 1.89 10.36 -4.45
C PHE A 118 3.40 10.20 -4.23
N ARG A 119 3.77 9.31 -3.32
CA ARG A 119 5.14 9.02 -2.92
C ARG A 119 5.33 7.52 -2.81
N ILE A 120 6.56 7.10 -3.06
CA ILE A 120 7.02 5.72 -2.89
C ILE A 120 8.27 5.78 -2.03
N ASN A 121 8.35 4.91 -1.04
CA ASN A 121 9.57 4.75 -0.25
C ASN A 121 9.91 3.26 -0.08
N PHE A 122 11.18 3.02 0.22
CA PHE A 122 11.69 1.70 0.55
C PHE A 122 12.78 1.88 1.59
N TRP A 123 12.54 1.44 2.82
CA TRP A 123 13.33 1.85 3.98
C TRP A 123 13.42 0.77 5.05
N LEU A 124 14.27 1.01 6.05
CA LEU A 124 14.55 0.08 7.14
C LEU A 124 13.87 0.53 8.43
N TYR A 125 12.95 -0.30 8.91
CA TYR A 125 12.27 -0.12 10.19
C TYR A 125 13.27 0.03 11.32
N GLN A 126 13.18 1.16 12.05
CA GLN A 126 14.10 1.56 13.11
C GLN A 126 15.59 1.63 12.70
N GLY A 127 15.89 1.66 11.40
CA GLY A 127 17.26 1.65 10.89
C GLY A 127 17.98 0.29 11.03
N ASN A 128 17.26 -0.77 11.38
CA ASN A 128 17.85 -2.10 11.52
C ASN A 128 18.22 -2.69 10.15
N ALA A 129 19.47 -3.11 9.99
CA ALA A 129 19.94 -3.73 8.76
C ALA A 129 19.23 -5.07 8.50
N PRO A 130 18.80 -5.34 7.25
CA PRO A 130 18.18 -6.62 6.91
C PRO A 130 19.24 -7.72 6.79
N LEU A 131 18.88 -8.97 7.08
CA LEU A 131 19.79 -10.11 6.97
C LEU A 131 20.20 -10.42 5.52
N ARG A 132 19.38 -10.01 4.55
CA ARG A 132 19.60 -10.21 3.12
C ARG A 132 19.19 -8.94 2.36
N PRO A 133 19.76 -8.68 1.17
CA PRO A 133 19.28 -7.62 0.31
C PRO A 133 17.80 -7.83 -0.04
N ALA A 134 17.02 -6.76 0.05
CA ALA A 134 15.66 -6.71 -0.45
C ALA A 134 15.60 -5.72 -1.62
N HIS A 135 14.70 -5.96 -2.57
CA HIS A 135 14.51 -5.09 -3.72
C HIS A 135 13.03 -5.00 -4.04
N MET A 136 12.66 -3.89 -4.67
CA MET A 136 11.32 -3.64 -5.18
C MET A 136 11.43 -2.94 -6.51
N VAL A 137 10.73 -3.44 -7.52
CA VAL A 137 10.69 -2.85 -8.85
C VAL A 137 9.31 -2.26 -9.11
N ILE A 138 9.28 -0.97 -9.44
CA ILE A 138 8.07 -0.29 -9.92
C ILE A 138 8.06 -0.39 -11.44
N THR A 139 7.25 -1.31 -11.95
CA THR A 139 7.14 -1.59 -13.39
C THR A 139 6.28 -0.56 -14.12
N ALA A 140 5.30 0.04 -13.44
CA ALA A 140 4.44 1.09 -13.95
C ALA A 140 3.86 1.93 -12.80
N PHE A 141 3.50 3.17 -13.09
CA PHE A 141 2.74 4.07 -12.21
C PHE A 141 1.83 4.95 -13.06
N SER A 142 0.57 5.08 -12.68
CA SER A 142 -0.40 5.98 -13.29
C SER A 142 -1.14 6.79 -12.22
N PHE A 143 -1.55 7.99 -12.60
CA PHE A 143 -2.44 8.84 -11.81
C PHE A 143 -3.45 9.47 -12.77
N GLU A 144 -4.73 9.27 -12.47
CA GLU A 144 -5.85 9.77 -13.26
C GLU A 144 -6.79 10.56 -12.35
N PRO A 145 -6.98 11.86 -12.62
CA PRO A 145 -8.03 12.63 -11.96
C PRO A 145 -9.42 12.06 -12.29
N LEU A 146 -10.30 12.02 -11.28
CA LEU A 146 -11.70 11.59 -11.41
C LEU A 146 -12.64 12.76 -11.72
#